data_AF-A0A1Q3MN29-F1
#
_entry.id   AF-A0A1Q3MN29-F1
#
_cell.length_a   1.000
_cell.length_b   1.000
_cell.length_c   1.000
_cell.angle_alpha   90.00
_cell.angle_beta   90.00
_cell.angle_gamma   90.00
#
_symmetry.space_group_name_H-M   'P 1'
#
loop_
_entity.id
_entity.type
_entity.pdbx_description
1 polymer ?
#
loop_
_entity_poly.entity_id
_entity_poly.type
_entity_poly.pdbx_seq_one_letter_code
_entity_poly.pdbx_strand_id
1 'polypeptide(L)'
;MDPTSVQADNGGGLTKGIIGLVNKGQPRKPDQWGALKAWAWGAGRVLDYLQIDRRVNAKKVGWMAGNYVKYAGPLTPKDFPVDARGLVALCAPRPVFVGVGSPNVEGIWIDSRGTFMATSLASPVYELLGNKGLGTTEMPPEGTPLIGGDLAFSQHHGGHSNGPNWPTFIEFASRYLD
;
A
#
# COMPACT_ATOMS: atom_id res chain seq x y z
N MET A 1 -9.57 -9.75 -6.04
CA MET A 1 -9.35 -9.07 -7.34
C MET A 1 -7.91 -9.23 -7.75
N ASP A 2 -7.68 -9.31 -9.04
CA ASP A 2 -6.38 -8.99 -9.62
C ASP A 2 -6.36 -7.47 -9.87
N PRO A 3 -5.44 -6.68 -9.27
CA PRO A 3 -5.38 -5.22 -9.44
C PRO A 3 -5.29 -4.77 -10.91
N THR A 4 -4.90 -5.66 -11.83
CA THR A 4 -4.87 -5.42 -13.28
C THR A 4 -6.23 -5.04 -13.89
N SER A 5 -7.37 -5.28 -13.21
CA SER A 5 -8.71 -5.06 -13.75
C SER A 5 -9.12 -3.59 -13.89
N VAL A 6 -8.43 -2.67 -13.22
CA VAL A 6 -8.81 -1.25 -13.22
C VAL A 6 -7.87 -0.40 -14.06
N GLN A 7 -6.59 -0.66 -13.93
CA GLN A 7 -5.58 -0.06 -14.78
C GLN A 7 -4.53 -1.11 -15.00
N ALA A 8 -4.18 -1.30 -16.27
CA ALA A 8 -3.11 -2.20 -16.63
C ALA A 8 -1.85 -1.81 -15.86
N ASP A 9 -1.13 -2.82 -15.38
CA ASP A 9 0.09 -2.63 -14.60
C ASP A 9 1.23 -2.03 -15.45
N ASN A 10 1.01 -1.27 -16.54
CA ASN A 10 2.10 -0.87 -17.44
C ASN A 10 2.06 0.52 -18.07
N GLY A 11 3.25 1.03 -18.41
CA GLY A 11 3.46 2.37 -18.96
C GLY A 11 2.94 2.60 -20.38
N GLY A 12 2.61 1.53 -21.14
CA GLY A 12 2.03 1.65 -22.48
C GLY A 12 0.51 1.87 -22.49
N GLY A 13 -0.18 1.53 -21.39
CA GLY A 13 -1.63 1.62 -21.25
C GLY A 13 -2.15 2.97 -20.73
N LEU A 14 -1.32 4.00 -20.64
CA LEU A 14 -1.69 5.32 -20.08
C LEU A 14 -2.64 6.12 -20.98
N THR A 15 -2.84 5.66 -22.22
CA THR A 15 -3.83 6.16 -23.19
C THR A 15 -5.07 5.25 -23.26
N LYS A 16 -5.17 4.21 -22.43
CA LYS A 16 -6.32 3.28 -22.31
C LYS A 16 -6.71 3.07 -20.83
N GLY A 17 -7.78 2.32 -20.54
CA GLY A 17 -8.33 2.21 -19.18
C GLY A 17 -8.97 3.52 -18.70
N ILE A 18 -9.20 3.71 -17.39
CA ILE A 18 -9.79 4.95 -16.89
C ILE A 18 -8.90 6.17 -17.18
N ILE A 19 -7.57 6.00 -17.11
CA ILE A 19 -6.61 7.07 -17.40
C ILE A 19 -6.74 7.50 -18.86
N GLY A 20 -6.81 6.54 -19.80
CA GLY A 20 -7.02 6.83 -21.21
C GLY A 20 -8.40 7.37 -21.56
N LEU A 21 -9.45 6.92 -20.87
CA LEU A 21 -10.81 7.42 -21.02
C LEU A 21 -10.90 8.88 -20.58
N VAL A 22 -10.30 9.22 -19.44
CA VAL A 22 -10.23 10.58 -18.91
C VAL A 22 -9.33 11.48 -19.75
N ASN A 23 -8.24 10.94 -20.31
CA ASN A 23 -7.32 11.67 -21.20
C ASN A 23 -7.65 11.57 -22.70
N LYS A 24 -8.80 10.99 -23.08
CA LYS A 24 -9.22 10.80 -24.49
C LYS A 24 -8.13 10.18 -25.39
N GLY A 25 -7.35 9.24 -24.86
CA GLY A 25 -6.30 8.55 -25.62
C GLY A 25 -4.97 9.32 -25.75
N GLN A 26 -4.79 10.46 -25.09
CA GLN A 26 -3.56 11.26 -25.15
C GLN A 26 -2.54 10.85 -24.08
N PRO A 27 -1.22 11.03 -24.33
CA PRO A 27 -0.17 10.82 -23.34
C PRO A 27 -0.42 11.61 -22.05
N ARG A 28 -0.11 11.00 -20.90
CA ARG A 28 -0.30 11.64 -19.60
C ARG A 28 0.62 12.84 -19.42
N LYS A 29 0.10 13.90 -18.83
CA LYS A 29 0.93 14.95 -18.21
C LYS A 29 1.62 14.40 -16.94
N PRO A 30 2.79 14.92 -16.55
CA PRO A 30 3.60 14.34 -15.46
C PRO A 30 2.93 14.30 -14.08
N ASP A 31 1.95 15.17 -13.85
CA ASP A 31 1.12 15.32 -12.65
C ASP A 31 -0.06 14.34 -12.59
N GLN A 32 -0.35 13.61 -13.68
CA GLN A 32 -1.49 12.70 -13.74
C GLN A 32 -1.19 11.33 -13.11
N TRP A 33 -2.20 10.78 -12.42
CA TRP A 33 -2.24 9.46 -11.75
C TRP A 33 -1.57 8.29 -12.49
N GLY A 34 -0.83 7.43 -11.76
CA GLY A 34 -0.17 6.19 -12.26
C GLY A 34 -0.83 4.90 -11.75
N ALA A 35 -0.25 3.73 -12.04
CA ALA A 35 -0.87 2.42 -11.83
C ALA A 35 -1.29 2.16 -10.37
N LEU A 36 -0.47 2.48 -9.36
CA LEU A 36 -0.87 2.34 -7.95
C LEU A 36 -2.10 3.18 -7.57
N LYS A 37 -2.17 4.43 -8.03
CA LYS A 37 -3.34 5.30 -7.77
C LYS A 37 -4.55 4.83 -8.56
N ALA A 38 -4.32 4.23 -9.72
CA ALA A 38 -5.37 3.66 -10.54
C ALA A 38 -5.88 2.32 -9.99
N TRP A 39 -5.04 1.52 -9.33
CA TRP A 39 -5.45 0.37 -8.52
C TRP A 39 -6.12 0.78 -7.22
N ALA A 40 -5.71 1.89 -6.60
CA ALA A 40 -6.43 2.44 -5.45
C ALA A 40 -7.81 2.98 -5.86
N TRP A 41 -7.91 3.69 -6.99
CA TRP A 41 -9.20 4.03 -7.62
C TRP A 41 -9.97 2.76 -7.96
N GLY A 42 -9.26 1.72 -8.37
CA GLY A 42 -9.81 0.42 -8.73
C GLY A 42 -10.34 -0.43 -7.62
N ALA A 43 -9.67 -0.45 -6.48
CA ALA A 43 -10.20 -0.97 -5.23
C ALA A 43 -11.42 -0.14 -4.80
N GLY A 44 -11.40 1.18 -5.01
CA GLY A 44 -12.56 2.05 -4.81
C GLY A 44 -13.73 1.80 -5.78
N ARG A 45 -13.46 1.36 -7.02
CA ARG A 45 -14.47 0.97 -8.01
C ARG A 45 -14.91 -0.47 -7.89
N VAL A 46 -14.06 -1.37 -7.40
CA VAL A 46 -14.41 -2.70 -6.89
C VAL A 46 -15.46 -2.58 -5.78
N LEU A 47 -15.32 -1.53 -4.97
CA LEU A 47 -16.34 -0.90 -4.13
C LEU A 47 -17.73 -0.93 -4.77
N ASP A 48 -17.76 -0.34 -5.96
CA ASP A 48 -18.94 -0.08 -6.79
C ASP A 48 -19.25 -1.23 -7.79
N TYR A 49 -18.33 -2.17 -7.99
CA TYR A 49 -18.31 -3.18 -9.07
C TYR A 49 -18.35 -4.63 -8.54
N LEU A 50 -18.79 -4.83 -7.30
CA LEU A 50 -19.48 -6.07 -6.94
C LEU A 50 -20.80 -6.27 -7.74
N GLN A 51 -21.03 -5.47 -8.78
CA GLN A 51 -21.98 -5.66 -9.88
C GLN A 51 -21.28 -5.73 -11.27
N ILE A 52 -20.61 -6.86 -11.61
CA ILE A 52 -20.54 -7.47 -12.98
C ILE A 52 -19.27 -7.24 -13.90
N ASP A 53 -18.33 -8.22 -13.97
CA ASP A 53 -17.56 -8.75 -15.18
C ASP A 53 -16.08 -8.33 -15.57
N ARG A 54 -15.31 -9.23 -16.24
CA ARG A 54 -13.83 -9.38 -16.43
C ARG A 54 -13.34 -9.26 -17.89
N ARG A 55 -12.05 -8.93 -18.15
CA ARG A 55 -11.20 -9.32 -19.34
C ARG A 55 -9.77 -8.66 -19.37
N VAL A 56 -8.69 -9.44 -19.69
CA VAL A 56 -7.35 -9.08 -20.28
C VAL A 56 -6.03 -9.23 -19.43
N ASN A 57 -4.90 -9.50 -20.14
CA ASN A 57 -3.65 -10.29 -19.89
C ASN A 57 -2.34 -9.46 -19.67
N ALA A 58 -1.31 -10.07 -19.04
CA ALA A 58 -0.24 -9.48 -18.21
C ALA A 58 1.23 -9.80 -18.62
N LYS A 59 1.92 -8.95 -19.41
CA LYS A 59 3.38 -9.15 -19.69
C LYS A 59 4.24 -7.87 -19.89
N LYS A 60 4.38 -6.99 -18.88
CA LYS A 60 5.49 -6.00 -18.60
C LYS A 60 4.98 -4.60 -18.21
N VAL A 61 5.59 -3.95 -17.20
CA VAL A 61 4.88 -3.16 -16.16
C VAL A 61 5.53 -1.83 -15.66
N GLY A 62 4.77 -0.83 -15.16
CA GLY A 62 5.25 0.47 -14.61
C GLY A 62 4.34 1.10 -13.53
N TRP A 63 4.83 1.18 -12.29
CA TRP A 63 4.02 1.36 -11.06
C TRP A 63 3.67 2.81 -10.65
N MET A 64 4.52 3.79 -11.00
CA MET A 64 4.46 5.15 -10.43
C MET A 64 3.97 6.22 -11.42
N ALA A 65 3.65 7.42 -10.92
CA ALA A 65 3.42 8.60 -11.75
C ALA A 65 4.69 8.98 -12.52
N GLY A 66 4.56 9.62 -13.69
CA GLY A 66 5.74 10.01 -14.49
C GLY A 66 6.70 10.93 -13.74
N ASN A 67 6.16 11.83 -12.91
CA ASN A 67 6.93 12.69 -12.00
C ASN A 67 7.77 11.93 -10.96
N TYR A 68 7.50 10.64 -10.71
CA TYR A 68 8.31 9.85 -9.79
C TYR A 68 9.72 9.58 -10.33
N VAL A 69 9.86 9.50 -11.66
CA VAL A 69 11.14 9.20 -12.33
C VAL A 69 12.21 10.24 -12.02
N LYS A 70 11.81 11.49 -11.70
CA LYS A 70 12.78 12.55 -11.35
C LYS A 70 13.59 12.22 -10.10
N TYR A 71 13.05 11.43 -9.16
CA TYR A 71 13.72 11.01 -7.93
C TYR A 71 14.64 9.78 -8.12
N ALA A 72 14.69 9.25 -9.34
CA ALA A 72 15.66 8.25 -9.79
C ALA A 72 16.61 8.83 -10.86
N GLY A 73 16.65 10.16 -10.99
CA GLY A 73 17.45 10.89 -11.98
C GLY A 73 18.06 12.15 -11.38
N PRO A 74 17.58 13.37 -11.71
CA PRO A 74 18.15 14.61 -11.21
C PRO A 74 17.91 14.88 -9.72
N LEU A 75 16.90 14.25 -9.11
CA LEU A 75 16.60 14.31 -7.67
C LEU A 75 16.90 12.97 -7.00
N THR A 76 17.04 12.99 -5.68
CA THR A 76 17.35 11.84 -4.84
C THR A 76 16.16 11.47 -3.95
N PRO A 77 16.19 10.30 -3.27
CA PRO A 77 15.17 9.95 -2.28
C PRO A 77 15.03 10.97 -1.13
N LYS A 78 16.06 11.78 -0.84
CA LYS A 78 15.99 12.82 0.19
C LYS A 78 15.13 14.02 -0.24
N ASP A 79 14.91 14.18 -1.54
CA ASP A 79 14.14 15.28 -2.11
C ASP A 79 12.64 14.95 -2.16
N PHE A 80 12.22 13.76 -1.71
CA PHE A 80 10.81 13.43 -1.60
C PHE A 80 10.12 14.36 -0.60
N PRO A 81 9.03 15.06 -0.99
CA PRO A 81 8.29 15.94 -0.08
C PRO A 81 7.45 15.15 0.94
N VAL A 82 7.26 13.85 0.72
CA VAL A 82 6.47 12.93 1.55
C VAL A 82 7.12 11.55 1.55
N ASP A 83 6.90 10.79 2.61
CA ASP A 83 7.41 9.43 2.78
C ASP A 83 6.27 8.47 3.17
N ALA A 84 6.51 7.16 3.15
CA ALA A 84 5.50 6.12 3.38
C ALA A 84 4.74 6.28 4.71
N ARG A 85 5.38 6.83 5.75
CA ARG A 85 4.70 7.18 7.02
C ARG A 85 3.50 8.11 6.82
N GLY A 86 3.58 9.04 5.88
CA GLY A 86 2.50 9.97 5.55
C GLY A 86 1.34 9.26 4.86
N LEU A 87 1.62 8.25 4.04
CA LEU A 87 0.59 7.43 3.41
C LEU A 87 -0.19 6.60 4.45
N VAL A 88 0.51 6.00 5.42
CA VAL A 88 -0.12 5.29 6.54
C VAL A 88 -0.95 6.25 7.40
N ALA A 89 -0.40 7.43 7.70
CA ALA A 89 -1.08 8.46 8.49
C ALA A 89 -2.38 8.97 7.83
N LEU A 90 -2.46 9.03 6.50
CA LEU A 90 -3.70 9.39 5.78
C LEU A 90 -4.85 8.40 5.99
N CYS A 91 -4.57 7.20 6.52
CA CYS A 91 -5.62 6.25 6.85
C CYS A 91 -6.26 6.53 8.20
N ALA A 92 -5.61 7.27 9.10
CA ALA A 92 -6.17 7.62 10.39
C ALA A 92 -7.51 8.40 10.22
N PRO A 93 -8.51 8.17 11.08
CA PRO A 93 -8.51 7.29 12.26
C PRO A 93 -8.88 5.83 11.96
N ARG A 94 -9.02 5.42 10.69
CA ARG A 94 -9.46 4.06 10.36
C ARG A 94 -8.40 3.03 10.77
N PRO A 95 -8.81 1.85 11.27
CA PRO A 95 -7.88 0.82 11.67
C PRO A 95 -7.06 0.32 10.47
N VAL A 96 -5.74 0.19 10.67
CA VAL A 96 -4.81 -0.29 9.65
C VAL A 96 -3.93 -1.37 10.23
N PHE A 97 -3.81 -2.47 9.50
CA PHE A 97 -2.93 -3.58 9.80
C PHE A 97 -1.84 -3.68 8.73
N VAL A 98 -0.57 -3.60 9.13
CA VAL A 98 0.58 -3.76 8.25
C VAL A 98 1.24 -5.11 8.52
N GLY A 99 1.19 -6.00 7.54
CA GLY A 99 1.77 -7.34 7.60
C GLY A 99 3.00 -7.49 6.72
N VAL A 100 4.06 -8.09 7.24
CA VAL A 100 5.28 -8.43 6.48
C VAL A 100 5.73 -9.86 6.79
N GLY A 101 6.57 -10.43 5.91
CA GLY A 101 7.22 -11.70 6.16
C GLY A 101 8.63 -11.59 6.74
N SER A 102 9.27 -12.75 6.90
CA SER A 102 10.62 -12.83 7.44
C SER A 102 11.64 -12.53 6.35
N PRO A 103 12.54 -11.55 6.54
CA PRO A 103 13.61 -11.27 5.59
C PRO A 103 14.58 -12.46 5.44
N ASN A 104 14.59 -13.38 6.41
CA ASN A 104 15.39 -14.61 6.33
C ASN A 104 14.82 -15.61 5.31
N VAL A 105 13.54 -15.49 4.94
CA VAL A 105 12.85 -16.39 4.02
C VAL A 105 12.53 -15.71 2.69
N GLU A 106 12.01 -14.48 2.69
CA GLU A 106 11.68 -13.75 1.45
C GLU A 106 12.78 -12.81 0.94
N GLY A 107 13.84 -12.64 1.72
CA GLY A 107 14.89 -11.65 1.45
C GLY A 107 14.50 -10.23 1.88
N ILE A 108 15.40 -9.29 1.61
CA ILE A 108 15.29 -7.90 2.09
C ILE A 108 14.58 -6.95 1.11
N TRP A 109 13.96 -7.47 0.05
CA TRP A 109 13.40 -6.66 -1.03
C TRP A 109 12.32 -5.66 -0.57
N ILE A 110 11.47 -6.08 0.37
CA ILE A 110 10.37 -5.24 0.88
C ILE A 110 10.78 -4.30 2.02
N ASP A 111 12.01 -4.41 2.52
CA ASP A 111 12.51 -3.72 3.72
C ASP A 111 11.50 -3.77 4.89
N SER A 112 11.39 -4.93 5.53
CA SER A 112 10.48 -5.12 6.67
C SER A 112 10.76 -4.14 7.81
N ARG A 113 12.01 -3.73 8.00
CA ARG A 113 12.42 -2.73 8.99
C ARG A 113 11.95 -1.34 8.61
N GLY A 114 12.17 -0.91 7.37
CA GLY A 114 11.65 0.37 6.86
C GLY A 114 10.13 0.43 6.91
N THR A 115 9.45 -0.68 6.62
CA THR A 115 7.99 -0.81 6.73
C THR A 115 7.52 -0.64 8.18
N PHE A 116 8.19 -1.29 9.15
CA PHE A 116 7.92 -1.10 10.57
C PHE A 116 8.14 0.37 10.98
N MET A 117 9.27 0.97 10.58
CA MET A 117 9.59 2.36 10.91
C MET A 117 8.53 3.33 10.35
N ALA A 118 8.10 3.15 9.11
CA ALA A 118 7.06 3.98 8.50
C ALA A 118 5.72 3.85 9.26
N THR A 119 5.38 2.63 9.68
CA THR A 119 4.18 2.35 10.47
C THR A 119 4.28 3.01 11.84
N SER A 120 5.37 2.79 12.57
CA SER A 120 5.60 3.40 13.89
C SER A 120 5.54 4.94 13.83
N LEU A 121 6.18 5.55 12.82
CA LEU A 121 6.20 7.01 12.62
C LEU A 121 4.84 7.61 12.20
N ALA A 122 3.84 6.79 11.87
CA ALA A 122 2.47 7.25 11.61
C ALA A 122 1.61 7.32 12.90
N SER A 123 2.06 6.70 14.00
CA SER A 123 1.38 6.69 15.30
C SER A 123 0.95 8.07 15.82
N PRO A 124 1.76 9.14 15.72
CA PRO A 124 1.38 10.46 16.23
C PRO A 124 0.09 11.02 15.60
N VAL A 125 -0.23 10.65 14.36
CA VAL A 125 -1.46 11.12 13.69
C VAL A 125 -2.68 10.35 14.19
N TYR A 126 -2.54 9.06 14.49
CA TYR A 126 -3.59 8.30 15.18
C TYR A 126 -3.86 8.88 16.56
N GLU A 127 -2.80 9.13 17.33
CA GLU A 127 -2.87 9.71 18.68
C GLU A 127 -3.49 11.11 18.67
N LEU A 128 -3.14 11.95 17.69
CA LEU A 128 -3.74 13.27 17.50
C LEU A 128 -5.26 13.20 17.31
N LEU A 129 -5.76 12.17 16.64
CA LEU A 129 -7.18 11.96 16.38
C LEU A 129 -7.90 11.19 17.50
N GLY A 130 -7.22 10.89 18.61
CA GLY A 130 -7.78 10.16 19.76
C GLY A 130 -7.75 8.63 19.64
N ASN A 131 -7.09 8.12 18.60
CA ASN A 131 -6.89 6.69 18.38
C ASN A 131 -5.57 6.20 18.97
N LYS A 132 -5.42 4.89 19.10
CA LYS A 132 -4.18 4.28 19.60
C LYS A 132 -3.22 4.02 18.43
N GLY A 133 -2.04 4.64 18.48
CA GLY A 133 -0.93 4.32 17.58
C GLY A 133 -0.32 2.93 17.84
N LEU A 134 0.85 2.68 17.27
CA LEU A 134 1.54 1.38 17.37
C LEU A 134 2.12 1.11 18.78
N GLY A 135 2.40 2.17 19.55
CA GLY A 135 2.84 2.07 20.94
C GLY A 135 4.33 1.79 21.17
N THR A 136 5.12 1.63 20.11
CA THR A 136 6.58 1.46 20.20
C THR A 136 7.30 1.95 18.94
N THR A 137 8.55 2.35 19.10
CA THR A 137 9.51 2.64 18.02
C THR A 137 10.56 1.54 17.84
N GLU A 138 10.52 0.51 18.67
CA GLU A 138 11.41 -0.64 18.61
C GLU A 138 10.73 -1.80 17.89
N MET A 139 11.39 -2.34 16.87
CA MET A 139 10.86 -3.44 16.08
C MET A 139 10.79 -4.70 16.95
N PRO A 140 9.63 -5.35 17.05
CA PRO A 140 9.49 -6.55 17.87
C PRO A 140 10.18 -7.75 17.20
N PRO A 141 10.51 -8.81 17.96
CA PRO A 141 10.93 -10.09 17.38
C PRO A 141 9.87 -10.64 16.41
N GLU A 142 10.32 -11.40 15.39
CA GLU A 142 9.39 -12.09 14.48
C GLU A 142 8.38 -12.95 15.26
N GLY A 143 7.15 -13.01 14.77
CA GLY A 143 6.05 -13.73 15.42
C GLY A 143 5.43 -12.99 16.61
N THR A 144 5.87 -11.77 16.92
CA THR A 144 5.32 -10.94 18.00
C THR A 144 4.46 -9.81 17.41
N PRO A 145 3.13 -9.99 17.32
CA PRO A 145 2.26 -9.00 16.70
C PRO A 145 2.01 -7.79 17.63
N LEU A 146 2.03 -6.60 17.04
CA LEU A 146 1.62 -5.35 17.68
C LEU A 146 0.22 -4.99 17.21
N ILE A 147 -0.79 -5.56 17.87
CA ILE A 147 -2.20 -5.39 17.53
C ILE A 147 -3.00 -4.65 18.62
N GLY A 148 -2.32 -4.06 19.61
CA GLY A 148 -2.98 -3.38 20.73
C GLY A 148 -3.63 -2.04 20.37
N GLY A 149 -3.16 -1.36 19.32
CA GLY A 149 -3.68 -0.08 18.83
C GLY A 149 -4.66 -0.20 17.67
N ASP A 150 -5.08 0.95 17.13
CA ASP A 150 -5.81 1.07 15.86
C ASP A 150 -4.86 1.03 14.65
N LEU A 151 -3.59 1.36 14.89
CA LEU A 151 -2.50 1.07 13.99
C LEU A 151 -1.76 -0.18 14.46
N ALA A 152 -1.68 -1.19 13.59
CA ALA A 152 -1.11 -2.49 13.91
C ALA A 152 -0.01 -2.92 12.96
N PHE A 153 0.92 -3.73 13.48
CA PHE A 153 2.02 -4.33 12.73
C PHE A 153 2.20 -5.80 13.11
N SER A 154 2.47 -6.66 12.14
CA SER A 154 2.83 -8.05 12.38
C SER A 154 3.86 -8.55 11.38
N GLN A 155 4.90 -9.20 11.89
CA GLN A 155 5.87 -9.92 11.09
C GLN A 155 5.77 -11.41 11.37
N HIS A 156 5.52 -12.22 10.36
CA HIS A 156 5.49 -13.67 10.49
C HIS A 156 6.79 -14.32 10.01
N HIS A 157 6.99 -15.58 10.40
CA HIS A 157 8.18 -16.36 10.02
C HIS A 157 8.19 -16.86 8.56
N GLY A 158 7.07 -16.78 7.84
CA GLY A 158 6.98 -17.17 6.44
C GLY A 158 7.63 -16.17 5.47
N GLY A 159 7.74 -16.56 4.19
CA GLY A 159 8.22 -15.70 3.10
C GLY A 159 7.16 -14.77 2.51
N HIS A 160 7.23 -14.45 1.22
CA HIS A 160 6.37 -13.48 0.55
C HIS A 160 4.91 -13.97 0.37
N SER A 161 4.15 -14.05 1.45
CA SER A 161 2.77 -14.56 1.48
C SER A 161 1.96 -13.92 2.59
N ASN A 162 0.70 -13.60 2.33
CA ASN A 162 -0.21 -13.06 3.34
C ASN A 162 -0.81 -14.14 4.27
N GLY A 163 -0.73 -15.42 3.87
CA GLY A 163 -1.31 -16.56 4.56
C GLY A 163 -1.09 -16.55 6.08
N PRO A 164 0.17 -16.47 6.54
CA PRO A 164 0.46 -16.59 7.97
C PRO A 164 -0.02 -15.40 8.83
N ASN A 165 -0.28 -14.23 8.23
CA ASN A 165 -0.80 -13.07 8.95
C ASN A 165 -2.33 -13.05 9.08
N TRP A 166 -3.07 -13.91 8.37
CA TRP A 166 -4.54 -13.92 8.41
C TRP A 166 -5.14 -14.13 9.80
N PRO A 167 -4.67 -15.08 10.62
CA PRO A 167 -5.21 -15.26 11.98
C PRO A 167 -5.05 -13.99 12.82
N THR A 168 -3.87 -13.38 12.81
CA THR A 168 -3.57 -12.12 13.52
C THR A 168 -4.38 -10.95 12.99
N PHE A 169 -4.58 -10.87 11.67
CA PHE A 169 -5.43 -9.86 11.05
C PHE A 169 -6.89 -10.01 11.48
N ILE A 170 -7.42 -11.24 11.50
CA ILE A 170 -8.80 -11.52 11.94
C ILE A 170 -8.96 -11.16 13.41
N GLU A 171 -8.00 -11.50 14.26
CA GLU A 171 -7.98 -11.10 15.67
C GLU A 171 -8.04 -9.57 15.81
N PHE A 172 -7.17 -8.85 15.07
CA PHE A 172 -7.16 -7.39 15.05
C PHE A 172 -8.49 -6.80 14.56
N ALA A 173 -9.03 -7.33 13.45
CA ALA A 173 -10.22 -6.82 12.78
C ALA A 173 -11.52 -7.13 13.54
N SER A 174 -11.56 -8.23 14.30
CA SER A 174 -12.74 -8.62 15.08
C SER A 174 -13.18 -7.55 16.10
N ARG A 175 -12.27 -6.67 16.51
CA ARG A 175 -12.57 -5.52 17.40
C ARG A 175 -13.42 -4.41 16.73
N TYR A 176 -13.63 -4.50 15.41
CA TYR A 176 -14.34 -3.49 14.61
C TYR A 176 -15.49 -4.08 13.78
N LEU A 177 -15.72 -5.38 13.89
CA LEU A 177 -16.75 -6.11 13.15
C LEU A 177 -17.78 -6.64 14.15
N ASP A 178 -18.79 -5.84 14.43
CA ASP A 178 -20.04 -6.26 15.09
C ASP A 178 -20.98 -6.95 14.08
#